data_AF-A0A1L5KRB4-F1
#
_entry.id   AF-A0A1L5KRB4-F1
#
_cell.length_a   1.000
_cell.length_b   1.000
_cell.length_c   1.000
_cell.angle_alpha   90.00
_cell.angle_beta   90.00
_cell.angle_gamma   90.00
#
_symmetry.space_group_name_H-M   'P 1'
#
loop_
_entity.id
_entity.type
_entity.pdbx_description
1 polymer ?
#
loop_
_entity_poly.entity_id
_entity_poly.type
_entity_poly.pdbx_seq_one_letter_code
_entity_poly.pdbx_strand_id
1 'polypeptide(L)'
;MVPYETGVDAQNSTTLYYSDGTMAVSTSSMLVASDRGGYVWGTEGYLEVTNINNPESIDIYGKDHKPVRSISVPPQLTGYEYEVAAAANALLDDKTECE
;
A
#
# COMPACT_ATOMS: atom_id res chain seq x y z
N MET A 1 2.71 14.06 20.97
CA MET A 1 2.85 12.60 21.03
C MET A 1 3.68 12.27 22.26
N VAL A 2 3.29 11.27 23.06
CA VAL A 2 4.14 10.78 24.14
C VAL A 2 5.04 9.70 23.52
N PRO A 3 6.38 9.85 23.55
CA PRO A 3 7.29 8.82 23.04
C PRO A 3 7.04 7.49 23.76
N TYR A 4 7.27 6.38 23.08
CA TYR A 4 7.23 5.06 23.72
C TYR A 4 8.30 4.96 24.82
N GLU A 5 8.25 3.95 25.69
CA GLU A 5 9.22 3.80 26.79
C GLU A 5 10.68 3.79 26.29
N THR A 6 10.91 3.28 25.07
CA THR A 6 12.23 3.25 24.42
C THR A 6 12.63 4.58 23.75
N GLY A 7 11.73 5.56 23.70
CA GLY A 7 11.92 6.84 23.01
C GLY A 7 11.59 6.83 21.51
N VAL A 8 11.20 5.69 20.94
CA VAL A 8 10.77 5.59 19.54
C VAL A 8 9.31 6.04 19.35
N ASP A 9 8.96 6.46 18.13
CA ASP A 9 7.58 6.73 17.75
C ASP A 9 6.84 5.40 17.56
N ALA A 10 6.02 5.01 18.54
CA ALA A 10 5.25 3.77 18.48
C ALA A 10 4.01 3.84 17.55
N GLN A 11 3.63 5.03 17.08
CA GLN A 11 2.57 5.25 16.11
C GLN A 11 2.74 6.61 15.45
N ASN A 12 2.23 6.79 14.23
CA ASN A 12 2.28 8.09 13.56
C ASN A 12 1.06 8.32 12.63
N SER A 13 0.96 9.56 12.18
CA SER A 13 0.18 9.94 11.01
C SER A 13 1.05 10.88 10.17
N THR A 14 1.17 10.58 8.89
CA THR A 14 1.99 11.31 7.92
C THR A 14 1.11 11.82 6.80
N THR A 15 1.20 13.11 6.48
CA THR A 15 0.57 13.69 5.29
C THR A 15 1.64 14.05 4.27
N LEU A 16 1.48 13.56 3.05
CA LEU A 16 2.36 13.80 1.91
C LEU A 16 1.62 14.67 0.89
N TYR A 17 2.28 15.72 0.40
CA TYR A 17 1.79 16.57 -0.68
C TYR A 17 2.69 16.39 -1.90
N TYR A 18 2.10 16.03 -3.03
CA TYR A 18 2.80 15.83 -4.29
C TYR A 18 2.70 17.07 -5.17
N SER A 19 3.63 17.21 -6.11
CA SER A 19 3.73 18.39 -6.99
C SER A 19 2.57 18.54 -7.97
N ASP A 20 1.85 17.46 -8.23
CA ASP A 20 0.62 17.43 -9.03
C ASP A 20 -0.64 17.81 -8.23
N GLY A 21 -0.49 18.13 -6.93
CA GLY A 21 -1.58 18.47 -6.03
C GLY A 21 -2.25 17.25 -5.37
N THR A 22 -1.80 16.03 -5.67
CA THR A 22 -2.24 14.83 -4.97
C THR A 22 -1.81 14.92 -3.50
N MET A 23 -2.66 14.44 -2.60
CA MET A 23 -2.37 14.34 -1.18
C MET A 23 -2.55 12.89 -0.73
N ALA A 24 -1.60 12.37 0.05
CA ALA A 24 -1.71 11.07 0.69
C ALA A 24 -1.64 11.21 2.21
N VAL A 25 -2.38 10.35 2.90
CA VAL A 25 -2.30 10.21 4.36
C VAL A 25 -1.97 8.76 4.67
N SER A 26 -0.98 8.54 5.53
CA SER A 26 -0.57 7.23 6.00
C SER A 26 -0.51 7.23 7.52
N THR A 27 -0.94 6.12 8.13
CA THR A 27 -0.82 5.90 9.56
C THR A 27 -0.12 4.58 9.81
N SER A 28 0.76 4.54 10.80
CA SER A 28 1.36 3.31 11.29
C SER A 28 1.22 3.20 12.81
N SER A 29 1.22 1.98 13.33
CA SER A 29 1.19 1.75 14.77
C SER A 29 1.79 0.41 15.13
N MET A 30 2.57 0.39 16.21
CA MET A 30 3.00 -0.79 16.96
C MET A 30 2.05 -1.08 18.15
N LEU A 31 1.14 -0.15 18.46
CA LEU A 31 0.27 -0.21 19.64
C LEU A 31 -1.10 -0.83 19.34
N VAL A 32 -1.48 -0.89 18.07
CA VAL A 32 -2.75 -1.45 17.61
C VAL A 32 -2.57 -2.17 16.28
N ALA A 33 -3.31 -3.26 16.09
CA ALA A 33 -3.47 -3.87 14.78
C ALA A 33 -4.46 -3.04 13.95
N SER A 34 -4.00 -2.41 12.88
CA SER A 34 -4.88 -1.78 11.90
C SER A 34 -5.46 -2.82 10.94
N ASP A 35 -6.46 -2.40 10.16
CA ASP A 35 -7.08 -3.15 9.08
C ASP A 35 -6.18 -3.34 7.86
N ARG A 36 -5.05 -2.60 7.78
CA ARG A 36 -4.08 -2.63 6.66
C ARG A 36 -4.70 -2.18 5.33
N GLY A 37 -5.81 -1.44 5.37
CA GLY A 37 -6.52 -0.98 4.19
C GLY A 37 -5.76 0.09 3.41
N GLY A 38 -5.95 0.12 2.09
CA GLY A 38 -5.43 1.14 1.19
C GLY A 38 -6.54 1.70 0.30
N TYR A 39 -6.50 3.01 0.05
CA TYR A 39 -7.53 3.70 -0.71
C TYR A 39 -6.89 4.66 -1.71
N VAL A 40 -7.41 4.67 -2.95
CA VAL A 40 -7.11 5.73 -3.92
C VAL A 40 -8.43 6.36 -4.34
N TRP A 41 -8.60 7.64 -4.02
CA TRP A 41 -9.78 8.42 -4.35
C TRP A 41 -9.55 9.23 -5.61
N GLY A 42 -10.34 8.94 -6.64
CA GLY A 42 -10.34 9.66 -7.90
C GLY A 42 -11.59 10.53 -8.07
N THR A 43 -11.64 11.28 -9.18
CA THR A 43 -12.80 12.13 -9.48
C THR A 43 -14.05 11.34 -9.83
N GLU A 44 -13.91 10.09 -10.28
CA GLU A 44 -14.98 9.19 -10.76
C GLU A 44 -15.38 8.08 -9.77
N GLY A 45 -14.79 8.08 -8.57
CA GLY A 45 -14.99 7.03 -7.58
C GLY A 45 -13.68 6.72 -6.87
N TYR A 46 -13.51 5.48 -6.44
CA TYR A 46 -12.34 5.07 -5.67
C TYR A 46 -12.07 3.58 -5.79
N LEU A 47 -10.86 3.18 -5.41
CA LEU A 47 -10.53 1.78 -5.17
C LEU A 47 -10.19 1.56 -3.71
N GLU A 48 -10.52 0.36 -3.24
CA GLU A 48 -10.15 -0.16 -1.93
C GLU A 48 -9.23 -1.38 -2.14
N VAL A 49 -8.12 -1.42 -1.39
CA VAL A 49 -7.20 -2.56 -1.34
C VAL A 49 -7.28 -3.17 0.05
N THR A 50 -7.62 -4.44 0.12
CA THR A 50 -7.49 -5.21 1.37
C THR A 50 -6.04 -5.60 1.55
N ASN A 51 -5.43 -5.19 2.67
CA ASN A 51 -4.05 -5.46 3.04
C ASN A 51 -3.01 -4.94 2.04
N ILE A 52 -2.60 -3.67 2.17
CA ILE A 52 -1.60 -3.05 1.27
C ILE A 52 -0.22 -3.73 1.29
N ASN A 53 0.11 -4.47 2.35
CA ASN A 53 1.41 -5.12 2.46
C ASN A 53 1.51 -6.41 1.63
N ASN A 54 0.36 -7.01 1.31
CA ASN A 54 0.24 -8.21 0.49
C ASN A 54 -1.20 -8.25 -0.02
N PRO A 55 -1.53 -7.54 -1.12
CA PRO A 55 -2.91 -7.31 -1.55
C PRO A 55 -3.73 -8.60 -1.58
N GLU A 56 -4.88 -8.59 -0.91
CA GLU A 56 -5.80 -9.75 -0.83
C GLU A 56 -7.01 -9.55 -1.76
N SER A 57 -7.50 -8.31 -1.89
CA SER A 57 -8.51 -7.91 -2.87
C SER A 57 -8.28 -6.47 -3.31
N ILE A 58 -8.74 -6.15 -4.53
CA ILE A 58 -8.77 -4.77 -5.03
C ILE A 58 -10.15 -4.55 -5.65
N ASP A 59 -10.95 -3.70 -5.04
CA ASP A 59 -12.34 -3.46 -5.40
C ASP A 59 -12.54 -2.00 -5.80
N ILE A 60 -13.19 -1.77 -6.95
CA ILE A 60 -13.40 -0.44 -7.53
C ILE A 60 -14.87 -0.05 -7.35
N TYR A 61 -15.10 1.17 -6.89
CA TYR A 61 -16.42 1.75 -6.65
C TYR A 61 -16.60 3.04 -7.45
N GLY A 62 -17.84 3.28 -7.90
CA GLY A 62 -18.22 4.55 -8.52
C GLY A 62 -18.54 5.63 -7.48
N LYS A 63 -18.85 6.86 -7.93
CA LYS A 63 -19.30 7.96 -7.05
C LYS A 63 -20.56 7.64 -6.24
N ASP A 64 -21.38 6.71 -6.72
CA ASP A 64 -22.60 6.26 -6.05
C ASP A 64 -22.33 5.12 -5.04
N HIS A 65 -21.06 4.85 -4.74
CA HIS A 65 -20.57 3.79 -3.85
C HIS A 65 -20.99 2.39 -4.29
N LYS A 66 -21.39 2.20 -5.55
CA LYS A 66 -21.69 0.88 -6.08
C LYS A 66 -20.42 0.21 -6.61
N PRO A 67 -20.28 -1.12 -6.44
CA PRO A 67 -19.21 -1.87 -7.06
C PRO A 67 -19.24 -1.71 -8.58
N VAL A 68 -18.09 -1.35 -9.14
CA VAL A 68 -17.86 -1.25 -10.59
C VAL A 68 -17.15 -2.49 -11.09
N ARG A 69 -16.07 -2.90 -10.42
CA ARG A 69 -15.26 -4.07 -10.79
C ARG A 69 -14.35 -4.49 -9.63
N SER A 70 -14.11 -5.80 -9.50
CA SER A 70 -13.02 -6.35 -8.69
C SER A 70 -11.85 -6.77 -9.57
N ILE A 71 -10.62 -6.51 -9.15
CA ILE A 71 -9.40 -6.96 -9.83
C ILE A 71 -8.93 -8.26 -9.18
N SER A 72 -8.69 -9.29 -9.99
CA SER A 72 -8.14 -10.55 -9.50
C SER A 72 -6.71 -10.36 -9.04
N VAL A 73 -6.44 -10.69 -7.78
CA VAL A 73 -5.08 -10.82 -7.27
C VAL A 73 -4.52 -12.18 -7.73
N PRO A 74 -3.31 -12.22 -8.33
CA PRO A 74 -2.66 -13.48 -8.68
C PRO A 74 -2.45 -14.38 -7.45
N PRO A 75 -2.34 -15.71 -7.61
CA PRO A 75 -1.95 -16.59 -6.52
C PRO A 75 -0.59 -16.19 -5.91
N GLN A 76 -0.51 -16.20 -4.57
CA GLN A 76 0.66 -15.78 -3.80
C GLN A 76 1.10 -16.94 -2.90
N LEU A 77 2.42 -17.12 -2.71
CA LEU A 77 2.99 -18.09 -1.78
C LEU A 77 3.43 -17.40 -0.48
N THR A 78 4.19 -16.31 -0.61
CA THR A 78 4.79 -15.57 0.51
C THR A 78 4.51 -14.06 0.47
N GLY A 79 4.14 -13.51 -0.69
CA GLY A 79 3.95 -12.07 -0.90
C GLY A 79 5.22 -11.30 -1.26
N TYR A 80 6.32 -12.01 -1.53
CA TYR A 80 7.62 -11.42 -1.92
C TYR A 80 8.08 -11.85 -3.32
N GLU A 81 7.22 -12.52 -4.08
CA GLU A 81 7.58 -13.14 -5.35
C GLU A 81 8.09 -12.12 -6.35
N TYR A 82 7.46 -10.94 -6.39
CA TYR A 82 7.83 -9.88 -7.32
C TYR A 82 9.16 -9.22 -6.94
N GLU A 83 9.39 -8.98 -5.65
CA GLU A 83 10.63 -8.39 -5.14
C GLU A 83 11.82 -9.32 -5.38
N VAL A 84 11.66 -10.63 -5.09
CA VAL A 84 12.70 -11.63 -5.31
C VAL A 84 12.97 -11.79 -6.81
N ALA A 85 11.93 -11.85 -7.65
CA ALA A 85 12.09 -11.94 -9.09
C ALA A 85 12.77 -10.69 -9.67
N ALA A 86 12.38 -9.49 -9.24
CA ALA A 86 12.99 -8.23 -9.69
C ALA A 86 14.47 -8.16 -9.33
N ALA A 87 14.83 -8.52 -8.10
CA ALA A 87 16.23 -8.56 -7.66
C ALA A 87 17.05 -9.59 -8.45
N ALA A 88 16.51 -10.79 -8.67
CA ALA A 88 17.18 -11.82 -9.46
C ALA A 88 17.38 -11.39 -10.92
N ASN A 89 16.36 -10.78 -11.54
CA ASN A 89 16.44 -10.30 -12.92
C ASN A 89 17.48 -9.18 -13.06
N ALA A 90 17.53 -8.22 -12.11
CA ALA A 90 18.55 -7.17 -12.13
C ALA A 90 19.98 -7.75 -12.10
N LEU A 91 20.23 -8.75 -11.26
CA LEU A 91 21.52 -9.42 -11.19
C LEU A 91 21.86 -10.19 -12.47
N LEU A 92 20.87 -10.85 -13.09
CA LEU A 92 21.05 -11.57 -14.35
C LEU A 92 21.32 -10.62 -15.54
N ASP A 93 20.82 -9.39 -15.45
CA ASP A 93 21.02 -8.33 -16.43
C ASP A 93 22.28 -7.47 -16.17
N ASP A 94 23.15 -7.87 -15.23
CA ASP A 94 24.34 -7.11 -14.80
C ASP A 94 24.02 -5.68 -14.32
N LYS A 95 22.83 -5.46 -13.75
CA LYS A 95 22.40 -4.18 -13.16
C LYS A 95 22.74 -4.12 -11.67
N THR A 96 22.92 -2.90 -11.16
CA THR A 96 23.19 -2.65 -9.73
C THR A 96 21.94 -2.40 -8.89
N GLU A 97 20.78 -2.20 -9.53
CA GLU A 97 19.49 -1.96 -8.90
C GLU A 97 18.33 -2.50 -9.75
N CYS A 98 17.18 -2.74 -9.13
CA CYS A 98 15.93 -3.10 -9.82
C CYS A 98 15.37 -1.89 -10.61
N GLU A 99 14.56 -2.16 -11.64
CA GLU A 99 13.80 -1.13 -12.38
C GLU A 99 12.51 -0.69 -11.66
#